data_AF-A0A0C1QUM4-F1
#
_entry.id   AF-A0A0C1QUM4-F1
#
_cell.length_a   1.000
_cell.length_b   1.000
_cell.length_c   1.000
_cell.angle_alpha   90.00
_cell.angle_beta   90.00
_cell.angle_gamma   90.00
#
_symmetry.space_group_name_H-M   'P 1'
#
loop_
_entity.id
_entity.type
_entity.pdbx_description
1 polymer ?
#
loop_
_entity_poly.entity_id
_entity_poly.type
_entity_poly.pdbx_seq_one_letter_code
_entity_poly.pdbx_strand_id
1 'polypeptide(L)'
;MTRFSFPITQSDPPLPPAQVLPTMYDLPSEDPQEPGLPDEFHDLQPQLLSLTVRLLNHNRDEFFTGTDLNLYYDVKHPLWHKRPDWFLAVGVPRLYPGGDLRRSYVTWIEGKNPFIVVELLSPGTEKEDLGPYAEEEAEALESPQPQASAELPSPEENQTEVTKNTPPTKWFVYEQQLRVPYYIIFSRYTNRVRFFQLEGAHYQEQPLDVENPRIWIPELEIGLGLWFGECFGIPRIWLRWYDAQGNWIPTDAEQERVEKELAQKQLEQERVEKELVQKQLEQEQKRAEQGRKQVLQIASNLLSSGMSIAQVSQVTGLSETEVQTLL
;
A
#
# COMPACT_ATOMS: atom_id res chain seq x y z
N MET A 1 -34.68 12.92 -4.50
CA MET A 1 -34.59 14.38 -4.72
C MET A 1 -35.02 15.10 -3.45
N THR A 2 -34.08 15.37 -2.56
CA THR A 2 -34.30 16.22 -1.39
C THR A 2 -34.47 17.65 -1.91
N ARG A 3 -35.66 18.24 -1.71
CA ARG A 3 -35.90 19.64 -2.09
C ARG A 3 -35.19 20.54 -1.09
N PHE A 4 -34.02 21.06 -1.47
CA PHE A 4 -33.41 22.15 -0.73
C PHE A 4 -34.32 23.38 -0.85
N SER A 5 -34.86 23.84 0.29
CA SER A 5 -35.67 25.05 0.34
C SER A 5 -34.74 26.26 0.28
N PHE A 6 -34.54 26.79 -0.92
CA PHE A 6 -33.87 28.07 -1.10
C PHE A 6 -34.88 29.21 -0.95
N PRO A 7 -34.53 30.33 -0.28
CA PRO A 7 -33.21 30.66 0.27
C PRO A 7 -32.99 30.10 1.69
N ILE A 8 -31.73 29.72 1.99
CA ILE A 8 -31.28 29.34 3.34
C ILE A 8 -31.34 30.59 4.23
N THR A 9 -32.09 30.52 5.33
CA THR A 9 -32.30 31.66 6.25
C THR A 9 -31.02 31.96 7.03
N GLN A 10 -30.44 33.15 6.86
CA GLN A 10 -29.24 33.60 7.57
C GLN A 10 -29.61 34.15 8.96
N SER A 11 -29.00 33.61 10.02
CA SER A 11 -29.11 34.16 11.39
C SER A 11 -28.21 35.39 11.58
N ASP A 12 -28.48 36.19 12.62
CA ASP A 12 -27.58 37.28 13.06
C ASP A 12 -27.08 37.02 14.50
N PRO A 13 -25.76 36.81 14.72
CA PRO A 13 -24.70 36.79 13.71
C PRO A 13 -24.81 35.57 12.77
N PRO A 14 -24.21 35.64 11.56
CA PRO A 14 -24.23 34.53 10.63
C PRO A 14 -23.50 33.33 11.21
N LEU A 15 -24.14 32.16 11.11
CA LEU A 15 -23.47 30.89 11.41
C LEU A 15 -22.40 30.60 10.34
N PRO A 16 -21.31 29.90 10.72
CA PRO A 16 -20.29 29.47 9.77
C PRO A 16 -20.89 28.65 8.63
N PRO A 17 -20.44 28.83 7.36
CA PRO A 17 -20.97 28.09 6.21
C PRO A 17 -21.04 26.57 6.40
N ALA A 18 -20.08 25.98 7.11
CA ALA A 18 -20.04 24.55 7.43
C ALA A 18 -21.23 24.05 8.29
N GLN A 19 -22.02 24.95 8.89
CA GLN A 19 -23.19 24.62 9.69
C GLN A 19 -24.51 24.81 8.94
N VAL A 20 -24.49 25.51 7.80
CA VAL A 20 -25.72 25.98 7.12
C VAL A 20 -25.79 25.58 5.66
N LEU A 21 -24.64 25.31 5.01
CA LEU A 21 -24.57 24.87 3.63
C LEU A 21 -24.42 23.35 3.53
N PRO A 22 -24.90 22.74 2.42
CA PRO A 22 -24.62 21.34 2.10
C PRO A 22 -23.13 21.02 2.21
N THR A 23 -22.83 19.90 2.86
CA THR A 23 -21.49 19.28 2.90
C THR A 23 -21.29 18.39 1.68
N MET A 24 -20.09 17.85 1.51
CA MET A 24 -19.82 16.85 0.46
C MET A 24 -20.70 15.59 0.55
N TYR A 25 -21.35 15.32 1.70
CA TYR A 25 -22.28 14.20 1.86
C TYR A 25 -23.72 14.53 1.43
N ASP A 26 -24.06 15.81 1.30
CA ASP A 26 -25.41 16.29 0.97
C ASP A 26 -25.60 16.51 -0.54
N LEU A 27 -24.52 16.47 -1.32
CA LEU A 27 -24.51 16.75 -2.74
C LEU A 27 -24.60 15.43 -3.55
N PRO A 28 -25.50 15.34 -4.55
CA PRO A 28 -25.68 14.11 -5.33
C PRO A 28 -24.55 13.87 -6.34
N SER A 29 -24.31 12.59 -6.68
CA SER A 29 -23.53 12.22 -7.86
C SER A 29 -24.26 12.66 -9.13
N GLU A 30 -23.51 13.10 -10.16
CA GLU A 30 -24.07 13.49 -11.45
C GLU A 30 -24.46 12.27 -12.32
N ASP A 31 -23.96 11.08 -12.01
CA ASP A 31 -24.23 9.84 -12.75
C ASP A 31 -25.25 8.93 -12.02
N PRO A 32 -26.45 8.70 -12.58
CA PRO A 32 -27.45 7.80 -12.01
C PRO A 32 -27.02 6.33 -11.91
N GLN A 33 -26.00 5.91 -12.66
CA GLN A 33 -25.44 4.55 -12.65
C GLN A 33 -24.25 4.40 -11.69
N GLU A 34 -23.68 5.51 -11.22
CA GLU A 34 -22.63 5.56 -10.20
C GLU A 34 -23.15 6.38 -9.02
N PRO A 35 -24.06 5.82 -8.19
CA PRO A 35 -24.67 6.54 -7.07
C PRO A 35 -23.65 6.93 -6.00
N GLY A 36 -22.50 6.24 -5.92
CA GLY A 36 -21.38 6.60 -5.08
C GLY A 36 -20.68 7.87 -5.58
N LEU A 37 -20.38 8.79 -4.67
CA LEU A 37 -19.59 9.97 -5.01
C LEU A 37 -18.11 9.57 -5.17
N PRO A 38 -17.42 10.04 -6.23
CA PRO A 38 -15.97 9.84 -6.31
C PRO A 38 -15.30 10.52 -5.11
N ASP A 39 -14.43 9.78 -4.44
CA ASP A 39 -13.66 10.29 -3.31
C ASP A 39 -12.18 9.87 -3.40
N GLU A 40 -11.32 10.55 -2.64
CA GLU A 40 -9.88 10.30 -2.66
C GLU A 40 -9.52 8.86 -2.21
N PHE A 41 -10.34 8.20 -1.41
CA PHE A 41 -10.05 6.84 -0.98
C PHE A 41 -10.24 5.83 -2.11
N HIS A 42 -11.30 5.98 -2.92
CA HIS A 42 -11.55 5.10 -4.07
C HIS A 42 -10.50 5.28 -5.16
N ASP A 43 -9.82 6.44 -5.23
CA ASP A 43 -8.63 6.60 -6.07
C ASP A 43 -7.39 5.92 -5.46
N LEU A 44 -7.10 6.18 -4.19
CA LEU A 44 -5.82 5.79 -3.57
C LEU A 44 -5.74 4.32 -3.16
N GLN A 45 -6.84 3.71 -2.68
CA GLN A 45 -6.84 2.34 -2.18
C GLN A 45 -6.55 1.29 -3.28
N PRO A 46 -7.18 1.36 -4.48
CA PRO A 46 -6.84 0.46 -5.59
C PRO A 46 -5.42 0.65 -6.12
N GLN A 47 -4.90 1.88 -6.08
CA GLN A 47 -3.49 2.15 -6.43
C GLN A 47 -2.55 1.40 -5.48
N LEU A 48 -2.80 1.45 -4.17
CA LEU A 48 -2.00 0.69 -3.20
C LEU A 48 -2.05 -0.82 -3.44
N LEU A 49 -3.23 -1.37 -3.76
CA LEU A 49 -3.37 -2.80 -4.12
C LEU A 49 -2.51 -3.14 -5.34
N SER A 50 -2.55 -2.30 -6.38
CA SER A 50 -1.78 -2.48 -7.61
C SER A 50 -0.26 -2.32 -7.41
N LEU A 51 0.16 -1.46 -6.48
CA LEU A 51 1.57 -1.23 -6.17
C LEU A 51 2.16 -2.35 -5.31
N THR A 52 1.37 -2.94 -4.42
CA THR A 52 1.84 -3.93 -3.43
C THR A 52 1.56 -5.39 -3.80
N VAL A 53 0.77 -5.67 -4.85
CA VAL A 53 0.58 -7.06 -5.29
C VAL A 53 1.89 -7.64 -5.83
N ARG A 54 2.34 -8.77 -5.26
CA ARG A 54 3.50 -9.53 -5.69
C ARG A 54 3.16 -11.01 -5.61
N LEU A 55 3.16 -11.70 -6.74
CA LEU A 55 2.80 -13.11 -6.85
C LEU A 55 4.10 -13.93 -6.92
N LEU A 56 4.27 -14.92 -6.03
CA LEU A 56 5.54 -15.66 -5.95
C LEU A 56 5.87 -16.43 -7.24
N ASN A 57 4.84 -17.00 -7.87
CA ASN A 57 4.97 -17.87 -9.03
C ASN A 57 4.63 -17.18 -10.36
N HIS A 58 4.48 -15.84 -10.37
CA HIS A 58 4.14 -15.08 -11.57
C HIS A 58 4.94 -13.77 -11.64
N ASN A 59 5.60 -13.54 -12.77
CA ASN A 59 6.23 -12.26 -13.08
C ASN A 59 5.18 -11.17 -13.30
N ARG A 60 5.59 -9.90 -13.21
CA ARG A 60 4.67 -8.75 -13.39
C ARG A 60 3.99 -8.73 -14.76
N ASP A 61 4.60 -9.33 -15.78
CA ASP A 61 4.06 -9.46 -17.13
C ASP A 61 3.18 -10.72 -17.33
N GLU A 62 2.91 -11.49 -16.27
CA GLU A 62 2.05 -12.69 -16.32
C GLU A 62 0.69 -12.45 -15.66
N PHE A 63 0.42 -11.23 -15.19
CA PHE A 63 -0.88 -10.85 -14.66
C PHE A 63 -1.19 -9.37 -14.92
N PHE A 64 -2.49 -9.06 -14.91
CA PHE A 64 -2.99 -7.70 -15.08
C PHE A 64 -3.83 -7.30 -13.87
N THR A 65 -3.66 -6.06 -13.41
CA THR A 65 -4.56 -5.44 -12.44
C THR A 65 -5.27 -4.26 -13.08
N GLY A 66 -6.58 -4.18 -12.88
CA GLY A 66 -7.40 -3.05 -13.35
C GLY A 66 -8.04 -2.32 -12.18
N THR A 67 -8.24 -1.01 -12.34
CA THR A 67 -8.92 -0.11 -11.40
C THR A 67 -9.86 0.76 -12.22
N ASP A 68 -11.12 0.86 -11.81
CA ASP A 68 -12.18 1.63 -12.48
C ASP A 68 -12.25 1.39 -14.00
N LEU A 69 -11.93 0.18 -14.42
CA LEU A 69 -11.82 -0.21 -15.81
C LEU A 69 -13.06 -1.00 -16.22
N ASN A 70 -13.71 -0.58 -17.31
CA ASN A 70 -14.89 -1.29 -17.81
C ASN A 70 -14.56 -2.75 -18.15
N LEU A 71 -15.20 -3.66 -17.44
CA LEU A 71 -15.11 -5.11 -17.55
C LEU A 71 -16.32 -5.64 -18.33
N TYR A 72 -16.11 -5.95 -19.61
CA TYR A 72 -17.13 -6.50 -20.49
C TYR A 72 -17.12 -8.02 -20.45
N TYR A 73 -18.29 -8.63 -20.24
CA TYR A 73 -18.39 -10.05 -19.88
C TYR A 73 -19.37 -10.89 -20.72
N ASP A 74 -20.27 -10.27 -21.50
CA ASP A 74 -21.29 -10.99 -22.27
C ASP A 74 -21.23 -10.68 -23.77
N VAL A 75 -20.89 -11.69 -24.58
CA VAL A 75 -20.86 -11.59 -26.05
C VAL A 75 -22.23 -11.35 -26.69
N LYS A 76 -23.32 -11.74 -26.01
CA LYS A 76 -24.70 -11.52 -26.48
C LYS A 76 -25.19 -10.11 -26.14
N HIS A 77 -24.60 -9.49 -25.12
CA HIS A 77 -24.87 -8.11 -24.72
C HIS A 77 -23.56 -7.33 -24.60
N PRO A 78 -22.86 -7.06 -25.74
CA PRO A 78 -21.47 -6.58 -25.74
C PRO A 78 -21.27 -5.18 -25.16
N LEU A 79 -22.34 -4.45 -24.86
CA LEU A 79 -22.30 -3.15 -24.20
C LEU A 79 -22.47 -3.25 -22.68
N TRP A 80 -22.88 -4.40 -22.15
CA TRP A 80 -22.96 -4.64 -20.73
C TRP A 80 -21.55 -4.79 -20.15
N HIS A 81 -21.29 -4.01 -19.12
CA HIS A 81 -20.04 -4.04 -18.40
C HIS A 81 -20.30 -3.85 -16.91
N LYS A 82 -19.31 -4.24 -16.11
CA LYS A 82 -19.16 -3.80 -14.72
C LYS A 82 -17.88 -2.99 -14.60
N ARG A 83 -17.74 -2.26 -13.51
CA ARG A 83 -16.60 -1.39 -13.27
C ARG A 83 -16.14 -1.61 -11.83
N PRO A 84 -15.37 -2.69 -11.58
CA PRO A 84 -14.87 -2.98 -10.25
C PRO A 84 -13.83 -1.94 -9.82
N ASP A 85 -13.82 -1.56 -8.54
CA ASP A 85 -12.79 -0.66 -7.99
C ASP A 85 -11.39 -1.23 -8.17
N TRP A 86 -11.24 -2.55 -8.00
CA TRP A 86 -10.01 -3.24 -8.33
C TRP A 86 -10.24 -4.70 -8.71
N PHE A 87 -9.47 -5.21 -9.68
CA PHE A 87 -9.45 -6.64 -9.97
C PHE A 87 -8.07 -7.12 -10.44
N LEU A 88 -7.83 -8.42 -10.26
CA LEU A 88 -6.64 -9.15 -10.72
C LEU A 88 -7.05 -10.20 -11.73
N ALA A 89 -6.40 -10.23 -12.90
CA ALA A 89 -6.51 -11.30 -13.88
C ALA A 89 -5.14 -12.00 -14.06
N VAL A 90 -5.11 -13.29 -13.77
CA VAL A 90 -3.88 -14.11 -13.81
C VAL A 90 -3.73 -14.78 -15.18
N GLY A 91 -2.50 -14.84 -15.69
CA GLY A 91 -2.19 -15.34 -17.03
C GLY A 91 -2.51 -14.34 -18.13
N VAL A 92 -2.62 -13.05 -17.79
CA VAL A 92 -2.92 -11.95 -18.71
C VAL A 92 -1.77 -10.96 -18.68
N PRO A 93 -1.13 -10.64 -19.82
CA PRO A 93 0.02 -9.74 -19.81
C PRO A 93 -0.29 -8.34 -19.32
N ARG A 94 0.66 -7.69 -18.66
CA ARG A 94 0.48 -6.32 -18.14
C ARG A 94 0.13 -5.32 -19.23
N LEU A 95 0.74 -5.46 -20.40
CA LEU A 95 0.49 -4.65 -21.59
C LEU A 95 -0.46 -5.38 -22.54
N TYR A 96 -1.28 -4.60 -23.24
CA TYR A 96 -2.16 -5.10 -24.29
C TYR A 96 -1.32 -5.41 -25.55
N PRO A 97 -1.76 -6.31 -26.46
CA PRO A 97 -1.06 -6.59 -27.70
C PRO A 97 -0.67 -5.30 -28.45
N GLY A 98 0.62 -5.18 -28.79
CA GLY A 98 1.21 -3.96 -29.35
C GLY A 98 1.93 -3.07 -28.33
N GLY A 99 1.95 -3.45 -27.04
CA GLY A 99 2.66 -2.74 -25.98
C GLY A 99 1.91 -1.55 -25.39
N ASP A 100 0.61 -1.41 -25.67
CA ASP A 100 -0.22 -0.31 -25.19
C ASP A 100 -0.91 -0.65 -23.84
N LEU A 101 -1.48 0.37 -23.20
CA LEU A 101 -2.31 0.22 -22.00
C LEU A 101 -3.75 -0.13 -22.38
N ARG A 102 -4.44 -0.84 -21.47
CA ARG A 102 -5.84 -1.22 -21.65
C ARG A 102 -6.78 -0.05 -21.39
N ARG A 103 -7.75 0.14 -22.28
CA ARG A 103 -8.88 1.09 -22.12
C ARG A 103 -10.13 0.44 -21.52
N SER A 104 -10.21 -0.87 -21.63
CA SER A 104 -11.24 -1.73 -21.06
C SER A 104 -10.67 -3.12 -20.92
N TYR A 105 -11.35 -3.98 -20.16
CA TYR A 105 -11.07 -5.40 -20.07
C TYR A 105 -12.23 -6.17 -20.70
N VAL A 106 -11.95 -6.88 -21.79
CA VAL A 106 -12.97 -7.57 -22.57
C VAL A 106 -12.73 -9.07 -22.46
N THR A 107 -13.54 -9.78 -21.66
CA THR A 107 -13.21 -11.16 -21.26
C THR A 107 -13.14 -12.14 -22.45
N TRP A 108 -13.97 -11.94 -23.47
CA TRP A 108 -13.95 -12.79 -24.68
C TRP A 108 -12.78 -12.50 -25.63
N ILE A 109 -12.07 -11.38 -25.45
CA ILE A 109 -10.83 -11.07 -26.16
C ILE A 109 -9.62 -11.54 -25.35
N GLU A 110 -9.61 -11.25 -24.05
CA GLU A 110 -8.52 -11.64 -23.14
C GLU A 110 -8.50 -13.17 -22.89
N GLY A 111 -9.65 -13.84 -23.06
CA GLY A 111 -9.80 -15.28 -22.82
C GLY A 111 -9.68 -15.69 -21.34
N LYS A 112 -9.67 -14.71 -20.43
CA LYS A 112 -9.49 -14.88 -18.99
C LYS A 112 -10.46 -13.99 -18.24
N ASN A 113 -11.13 -14.55 -17.25
CA ASN A 113 -11.92 -13.79 -16.29
C ASN A 113 -11.02 -13.33 -15.13
N PRO A 114 -11.42 -12.28 -14.37
CA PRO A 114 -10.74 -11.94 -13.13
C PRO A 114 -10.66 -13.11 -12.14
N PHE A 115 -9.55 -13.19 -11.43
CA PHE A 115 -9.30 -14.15 -10.35
C PHE A 115 -9.69 -13.58 -8.97
N ILE A 116 -9.48 -12.28 -8.78
CA ILE A 116 -9.90 -11.53 -7.59
C ILE A 116 -10.64 -10.28 -8.06
N VAL A 117 -11.74 -9.96 -7.39
CA VAL A 117 -12.39 -8.65 -7.46
C VAL A 117 -12.47 -8.06 -6.05
N VAL A 118 -12.12 -6.79 -5.91
CA VAL A 118 -12.26 -6.00 -4.69
C VAL A 118 -13.22 -4.84 -4.99
N GLU A 119 -14.24 -4.68 -4.17
CA GLU A 119 -15.15 -3.51 -4.17
C GLU A 119 -14.99 -2.75 -2.85
N LEU A 120 -15.06 -1.43 -2.95
CA LEU A 120 -14.93 -0.48 -1.86
C LEU A 120 -16.32 0.10 -1.61
N LEU A 121 -16.86 -0.11 -0.41
CA LEU A 121 -18.22 0.34 -0.12
C LEU A 121 -18.26 1.86 -0.01
N SER A 122 -19.22 2.43 -0.74
CA SER A 122 -19.64 3.82 -0.62
C SER A 122 -21.13 3.90 -0.27
N PRO A 123 -21.60 4.99 0.36
CA PRO A 123 -23.00 5.13 0.70
C PRO A 123 -23.89 4.98 -0.54
N GLY A 124 -24.81 4.02 -0.51
CA GLY A 124 -25.76 3.77 -1.60
C GLY A 124 -25.35 2.68 -2.60
N THR A 125 -24.15 2.09 -2.49
CA THR A 125 -23.73 0.96 -3.36
C THR A 125 -23.94 -0.42 -2.72
N GLU A 126 -24.36 -0.46 -1.45
CA GLU A 126 -24.42 -1.68 -0.63
C GLU A 126 -25.25 -2.78 -1.30
N LYS A 127 -26.40 -2.44 -1.89
CA LYS A 127 -27.27 -3.41 -2.57
C LYS A 127 -26.63 -4.04 -3.80
N GLU A 128 -25.82 -3.27 -4.55
CA GLU A 128 -25.18 -3.79 -5.75
C GLU A 128 -23.95 -4.65 -5.40
N ASP A 129 -23.17 -4.22 -4.41
CA ASP A 129 -21.91 -4.87 -4.03
C ASP A 129 -22.13 -6.09 -3.12
N LEU A 130 -23.01 -6.00 -2.12
CA LEU A 130 -23.23 -7.06 -1.12
C LEU A 130 -24.33 -8.06 -1.52
N GLY A 131 -25.12 -7.76 -2.55
CA GLY A 131 -26.21 -8.62 -3.01
C GLY A 131 -27.15 -9.02 -1.85
N PRO A 132 -27.31 -10.32 -1.55
CA PRO A 132 -28.22 -10.79 -0.49
C PRO A 132 -27.80 -10.35 0.93
N TYR A 133 -26.57 -9.86 1.12
CA TYR A 133 -26.04 -9.46 2.43
C TYR A 133 -26.12 -7.96 2.71
N ALA A 134 -26.79 -7.19 1.84
CA ALA A 134 -26.84 -5.73 1.94
C ALA A 134 -27.62 -5.23 3.18
N GLU A 135 -28.63 -5.98 3.63
CA GLU A 135 -29.47 -5.58 4.77
C GLU A 135 -28.67 -5.54 6.09
N GLU A 136 -27.73 -6.46 6.28
CA GLU A 136 -26.87 -6.52 7.48
C GLU A 136 -25.92 -5.33 7.61
N GLU A 137 -25.44 -4.78 6.49
CA GLU A 137 -24.53 -3.62 6.50
C GLU A 137 -25.31 -2.31 6.67
N ALA A 138 -26.52 -2.22 6.12
CA ALA A 138 -27.41 -1.06 6.31
C ALA A 138 -27.75 -0.86 7.80
N GLU A 139 -27.97 -1.94 8.55
CA GLU A 139 -28.19 -1.89 10.01
C GLU A 139 -26.93 -1.44 10.78
N ALA A 140 -25.73 -1.78 10.30
CA ALA A 140 -24.47 -1.40 10.94
C ALA A 140 -24.09 0.09 10.76
N LEU A 141 -24.65 0.75 9.74
CA LEU A 141 -24.41 2.17 9.44
C LEU A 141 -25.40 3.12 10.15
N GLU A 142 -26.43 2.61 10.83
CA GLU A 142 -27.39 3.44 11.57
C GLU A 142 -26.91 3.82 13.00
N SER A 143 -26.69 5.11 13.23
CA SER A 143 -26.70 5.78 14.54
C SER A 143 -27.46 7.11 14.41
N PRO A 144 -28.15 7.59 15.46
CA PRO A 144 -29.50 8.18 15.33
C PRO A 144 -29.48 9.60 14.76
N GLN A 145 -30.14 9.79 13.62
CA GLN A 145 -30.70 11.09 13.23
C GLN A 145 -32.22 10.96 13.03
N PRO A 146 -32.99 12.04 13.28
CA PRO A 146 -34.43 11.94 13.48
C PRO A 146 -35.16 11.56 12.19
N GLN A 147 -36.05 10.58 12.32
CA GLN A 147 -36.92 10.07 11.28
C GLN A 147 -37.81 11.19 10.71
N ALA A 148 -37.69 11.45 9.41
CA ALA A 148 -38.77 12.02 8.62
C ALA A 148 -39.55 10.86 7.99
N SER A 149 -40.75 10.61 8.50
CA SER A 149 -41.66 9.58 8.02
C SER A 149 -42.04 9.81 6.56
N ALA A 150 -41.65 8.89 5.68
CA ALA A 150 -42.25 8.70 4.37
C ALA A 150 -42.86 7.30 4.33
N GLU A 151 -44.17 7.25 4.17
CA GLU A 151 -44.96 6.03 4.07
C GLU A 151 -44.50 5.15 2.89
N LEU A 152 -44.20 3.88 3.20
CA LEU A 152 -44.00 2.81 2.22
C LEU A 152 -45.38 2.34 1.69
N PRO A 153 -45.58 2.20 0.37
CA PRO A 153 -46.70 1.42 -0.13
C PRO A 153 -46.37 -0.08 -0.09
N SER A 154 -47.36 -0.86 0.29
CA SER A 154 -47.36 -2.32 0.44
C SER A 154 -47.06 -3.06 -0.87
N PRO A 155 -46.50 -4.28 -0.81
CA PRO A 155 -46.25 -5.08 -2.00
C PRO A 155 -47.52 -5.83 -2.42
N GLU A 156 -48.20 -5.34 -3.46
CA GLU A 156 -49.09 -6.18 -4.26
C GLU A 156 -48.28 -6.85 -5.37
N GLU A 157 -48.15 -8.16 -5.24
CA GLU A 157 -47.64 -9.06 -6.26
C GLU A 157 -48.44 -8.89 -7.56
N ASN A 158 -47.75 -8.49 -8.62
CA ASN A 158 -48.23 -8.78 -9.96
C ASN A 158 -47.06 -9.25 -10.82
N GLN A 159 -46.84 -10.57 -10.76
CA GLN A 159 -45.97 -11.29 -11.67
C GLN A 159 -46.58 -11.26 -13.07
N THR A 160 -46.18 -10.29 -13.88
CA THR A 160 -46.36 -10.31 -15.34
C THR A 160 -45.18 -9.64 -16.02
N GLU A 161 -44.34 -10.47 -16.63
CA GLU A 161 -43.49 -10.20 -17.81
C GLU A 161 -42.85 -8.81 -17.96
N VAL A 162 -41.79 -8.55 -17.18
CA VAL A 162 -40.74 -7.59 -17.58
C VAL A 162 -39.41 -8.35 -17.66
N THR A 163 -39.16 -9.02 -18.78
CA THR A 163 -37.79 -9.47 -19.11
C THR A 163 -37.42 -9.04 -20.51
N LYS A 164 -36.19 -8.48 -20.61
CA LYS A 164 -35.27 -8.41 -21.76
C LYS A 164 -34.74 -6.99 -22.04
N ASN A 165 -34.01 -6.36 -21.10
CA ASN A 165 -32.75 -5.65 -21.43
C ASN A 165 -31.97 -5.04 -20.25
N THR A 166 -32.30 -5.34 -18.99
CA THR A 166 -31.57 -4.77 -17.85
C THR A 166 -30.29 -5.57 -17.60
N PRO A 167 -29.10 -4.92 -17.48
CA PRO A 167 -27.89 -5.61 -17.07
C PRO A 167 -28.05 -6.27 -15.69
N PRO A 168 -27.50 -7.48 -15.47
CA PRO A 168 -27.47 -8.12 -14.15
C PRO A 168 -26.69 -7.30 -13.10
N THR A 169 -26.89 -7.62 -11.82
CA THR A 169 -26.16 -7.01 -10.68
C THR A 169 -24.68 -7.42 -10.68
N LYS A 170 -23.79 -6.63 -10.03
CA LYS A 170 -22.37 -6.99 -9.86
C LYS A 170 -22.21 -8.39 -9.27
N TRP A 171 -22.91 -8.67 -8.17
CA TRP A 171 -22.93 -9.98 -7.52
C TRP A 171 -23.19 -11.13 -8.51
N PHE A 172 -24.29 -11.03 -9.27
CA PHE A 172 -24.64 -12.07 -10.24
C PHE A 172 -23.60 -12.22 -11.34
N VAL A 173 -23.09 -11.11 -11.88
CA VAL A 173 -22.05 -11.13 -12.91
C VAL A 173 -20.80 -11.84 -12.39
N TYR A 174 -20.30 -11.48 -11.21
CA TYR A 174 -19.08 -12.05 -10.65
C TYR A 174 -19.26 -13.53 -10.29
N GLU A 175 -20.37 -13.89 -9.66
CA GLU A 175 -20.65 -15.25 -9.17
C GLU A 175 -21.04 -16.23 -10.28
N GLN A 176 -21.99 -15.84 -11.14
CA GLN A 176 -22.66 -16.76 -12.05
C GLN A 176 -22.07 -16.71 -13.47
N GLN A 177 -21.62 -15.55 -13.93
CA GLN A 177 -21.14 -15.39 -15.32
C GLN A 177 -19.62 -15.44 -15.41
N LEU A 178 -18.92 -14.64 -14.62
CA LEU A 178 -17.46 -14.56 -14.61
C LEU A 178 -16.80 -15.63 -13.74
N ARG A 179 -17.54 -16.19 -12.77
CA ARG A 179 -17.04 -17.24 -11.88
C ARG A 179 -15.76 -16.80 -11.16
N VAL A 180 -15.72 -15.55 -10.70
CA VAL A 180 -14.54 -14.98 -10.02
C VAL A 180 -14.32 -15.79 -8.73
N PRO A 181 -13.15 -16.41 -8.51
CA PRO A 181 -12.92 -17.24 -7.33
C PRO A 181 -13.01 -16.49 -6.00
N TYR A 182 -12.52 -15.25 -5.96
CA TYR A 182 -12.42 -14.45 -4.74
C TYR A 182 -13.05 -13.08 -4.93
N TYR A 183 -14.03 -12.78 -4.09
CA TYR A 183 -14.74 -11.51 -4.08
C TYR A 183 -14.62 -10.88 -2.68
N ILE A 184 -14.05 -9.67 -2.63
CA ILE A 184 -13.68 -9.01 -1.38
C ILE A 184 -14.36 -7.65 -1.35
N ILE A 185 -14.97 -7.32 -0.22
CA ILE A 185 -15.65 -6.04 -0.03
C ILE A 185 -15.05 -5.37 1.20
N PHE A 186 -14.74 -4.09 1.11
CA PHE A 186 -14.19 -3.32 2.22
C PHE A 186 -14.94 -2.00 2.45
N SER A 187 -15.42 -1.80 3.67
CA SER A 187 -15.99 -0.53 4.12
C SER A 187 -14.95 0.28 4.88
N ARG A 188 -14.57 1.44 4.35
CA ARG A 188 -13.71 2.41 5.06
C ARG A 188 -14.39 3.08 6.26
N TYR A 189 -15.72 2.99 6.36
CA TYR A 189 -16.50 3.61 7.43
C TYR A 189 -16.52 2.72 8.68
N THR A 190 -16.69 1.41 8.48
CA THR A 190 -16.73 0.43 9.57
C THR A 190 -15.40 -0.31 9.76
N ASN A 191 -14.45 -0.13 8.84
CA ASN A 191 -13.23 -0.94 8.71
C ASN A 191 -13.51 -2.44 8.60
N ARG A 192 -14.70 -2.81 8.09
CA ARG A 192 -15.10 -4.20 7.93
C ARG A 192 -14.65 -4.72 6.57
N VAL A 193 -14.00 -5.88 6.58
CA VAL A 193 -13.72 -6.66 5.37
C VAL A 193 -14.70 -7.83 5.34
N ARG A 194 -15.36 -8.02 4.20
CA ARG A 194 -16.14 -9.22 3.90
C ARG A 194 -15.44 -9.98 2.78
N PHE A 195 -15.35 -11.29 2.94
CA PHE A 195 -14.60 -12.14 2.04
C PHE A 195 -15.49 -13.29 1.58
N PHE A 196 -15.68 -13.38 0.26
CA PHE A 196 -16.50 -14.40 -0.36
C PHE A 196 -15.63 -15.26 -1.27
N GLN A 197 -15.74 -16.56 -1.10
CA GLN A 197 -15.09 -17.55 -1.95
C GLN A 197 -16.14 -18.29 -2.78
N LEU A 198 -15.86 -18.48 -4.07
CA LEU A 198 -16.73 -19.24 -4.95
C LEU A 198 -16.56 -20.74 -4.66
N GLU A 199 -17.56 -21.33 -4.01
CA GLU A 199 -17.58 -22.74 -3.66
C GLU A 199 -18.72 -23.45 -4.40
N GLY A 200 -18.37 -24.40 -5.28
CA GLY A 200 -19.36 -25.04 -6.13
C GLY A 200 -19.98 -24.00 -7.07
N ALA A 201 -21.27 -23.71 -6.93
CA ALA A 201 -21.99 -22.78 -7.81
C ALA A 201 -22.15 -21.36 -7.24
N HIS A 202 -21.89 -21.14 -5.95
CA HIS A 202 -22.26 -19.91 -5.24
C HIS A 202 -21.12 -19.39 -4.37
N TYR A 203 -21.14 -18.09 -4.11
CA TYR A 203 -20.29 -17.47 -3.12
C TYR A 203 -20.70 -17.90 -1.72
N GLN A 204 -19.70 -18.21 -0.90
CA GLN A 204 -19.84 -18.41 0.53
C GLN A 204 -18.97 -17.39 1.25
N GLU A 205 -19.56 -16.65 2.19
CA GLU A 205 -18.81 -15.76 3.07
C GLU A 205 -17.91 -16.59 3.99
N GLN A 206 -16.63 -16.28 3.97
CA GLN A 206 -15.63 -16.95 4.77
C GLN A 206 -15.44 -16.19 6.09
N PRO A 207 -15.31 -16.91 7.21
CA PRO A 207 -15.09 -16.27 8.51
C PRO A 207 -13.72 -15.58 8.55
N LEU A 208 -13.69 -14.37 9.09
CA LEU A 208 -12.46 -13.62 9.36
C LEU A 208 -12.31 -13.35 10.86
N ASP A 209 -11.07 -13.26 11.32
CA ASP A 209 -10.75 -12.77 12.66
C ASP A 209 -11.17 -11.29 12.77
N VAL A 210 -11.93 -10.98 13.82
CA VAL A 210 -12.47 -9.64 14.06
C VAL A 210 -11.38 -8.65 14.47
N GLU A 211 -10.35 -9.09 15.18
CA GLU A 211 -9.25 -8.24 15.65
C GLU A 211 -8.18 -8.05 14.57
N ASN A 212 -7.98 -9.07 13.72
CA ASN A 212 -6.97 -9.05 12.67
C ASN A 212 -7.49 -9.72 11.38
N PRO A 213 -8.41 -9.06 10.65
CA PRO A 213 -9.01 -9.63 9.45
C PRO A 213 -7.95 -9.80 8.36
N ARG A 214 -7.60 -11.06 8.10
CA ARG A 214 -6.61 -11.47 7.11
C ARG A 214 -7.18 -12.59 6.25
N ILE A 215 -7.10 -12.38 4.94
CA ILE A 215 -7.51 -13.31 3.90
C ILE A 215 -6.25 -13.95 3.34
N TRP A 216 -6.21 -15.29 3.29
CA TRP A 216 -5.15 -16.00 2.59
C TRP A 216 -5.68 -16.62 1.30
N ILE A 217 -4.99 -16.37 0.18
CA ILE A 217 -5.35 -16.90 -1.14
C ILE A 217 -4.31 -17.96 -1.54
N PRO A 218 -4.61 -19.26 -1.31
CA PRO A 218 -3.60 -20.30 -1.40
C PRO A 218 -3.04 -20.51 -2.81
N GLU A 219 -3.85 -20.35 -3.86
CA GLU A 219 -3.44 -20.54 -5.26
C GLU A 219 -2.43 -19.50 -5.73
N LEU A 220 -2.41 -18.33 -5.07
CA LEU A 220 -1.53 -17.22 -5.39
C LEU A 220 -0.42 -17.02 -4.36
N GLU A 221 -0.46 -17.76 -3.25
CA GLU A 221 0.48 -17.66 -2.14
C GLU A 221 0.65 -16.21 -1.64
N ILE A 222 -0.47 -15.48 -1.57
CA ILE A 222 -0.53 -14.10 -1.13
C ILE A 222 -1.74 -13.90 -0.22
N GLY A 223 -1.62 -12.99 0.74
CA GLY A 223 -2.73 -12.62 1.61
C GLY A 223 -3.07 -11.15 1.55
N LEU A 224 -4.30 -10.82 1.90
CA LEU A 224 -4.80 -9.45 1.98
C LEU A 224 -5.32 -9.19 3.39
N GLY A 225 -5.00 -8.03 3.97
CA GLY A 225 -5.52 -7.67 5.28
C GLY A 225 -5.53 -6.19 5.55
N LEU A 226 -6.00 -5.83 6.74
CA LEU A 226 -6.00 -4.45 7.20
C LEU A 226 -4.66 -4.09 7.82
N TRP A 227 -4.03 -3.06 7.27
CA TRP A 227 -2.76 -2.51 7.73
C TRP A 227 -2.94 -1.05 8.12
N PHE A 228 -2.57 -0.69 9.35
CA PHE A 228 -2.51 0.70 9.77
C PHE A 228 -1.13 1.28 9.46
N GLY A 229 -1.11 2.36 8.69
CA GLY A 229 0.10 3.11 8.42
C GLY A 229 -0.12 4.23 7.41
N GLU A 230 0.99 4.79 6.93
CA GLU A 230 0.98 5.94 6.03
C GLU A 230 1.21 5.49 4.59
N CYS A 231 0.21 5.72 3.73
CA CYS A 231 0.36 5.63 2.28
C CYS A 231 -0.07 6.96 1.67
N PHE A 232 0.65 7.42 0.64
CA PHE A 232 0.38 8.70 -0.02
C PHE A 232 0.37 9.91 0.94
N GLY A 233 1.11 9.83 2.07
CA GLY A 233 1.14 10.87 3.10
C GLY A 233 -0.06 10.86 4.07
N ILE A 234 -0.92 9.83 4.00
CA ILE A 234 -2.16 9.76 4.78
C ILE A 234 -2.09 8.57 5.75
N PRO A 235 -2.04 8.82 7.08
CA PRO A 235 -2.06 7.76 8.08
C PRO A 235 -3.49 7.24 8.28
N ARG A 236 -3.75 5.99 7.90
CA ARG A 236 -5.05 5.32 8.09
C ARG A 236 -4.94 3.79 7.97
N ILE A 237 -6.08 3.12 8.10
CA ILE A 237 -6.21 1.68 7.80
C ILE A 237 -6.38 1.51 6.29
N TRP A 238 -5.55 0.67 5.70
CA TRP A 238 -5.54 0.33 4.29
C TRP A 238 -5.69 -1.18 4.10
N LEU A 239 -6.36 -1.61 3.03
CA LEU A 239 -6.15 -2.96 2.50
C LEU A 239 -4.75 -3.04 1.90
N ARG A 240 -3.98 -4.06 2.31
CA ARG A 240 -2.61 -4.25 1.87
C ARG A 240 -2.28 -5.73 1.70
N TRP A 241 -1.48 -6.05 0.69
CA TRP A 241 -1.02 -7.41 0.48
C TRP A 241 0.10 -7.78 1.46
N TYR A 242 0.13 -9.04 1.88
CA TYR A 242 1.18 -9.63 2.70
C TYR A 242 1.63 -10.99 2.13
N ASP A 243 2.87 -11.35 2.43
CA ASP A 243 3.52 -12.58 1.93
C ASP A 243 3.18 -13.83 2.79
N ALA A 244 3.67 -15.00 2.36
CA ALA A 244 3.48 -16.26 3.10
C ALA A 244 4.11 -16.28 4.51
N GLN A 245 5.00 -15.32 4.83
CA GLN A 245 5.59 -15.17 6.16
C GLN A 245 4.80 -14.18 7.03
N GLY A 246 3.77 -13.53 6.48
CA GLY A 246 2.94 -12.55 7.18
C GLY A 246 3.47 -11.13 7.13
N ASN A 247 4.52 -10.85 6.33
CA ASN A 247 5.07 -9.50 6.17
C ASN A 247 4.26 -8.71 5.14
N TRP A 248 3.95 -7.46 5.45
CA TRP A 248 3.31 -6.54 4.53
C TRP A 248 4.23 -6.22 3.36
N ILE A 249 3.71 -6.34 2.15
CA ILE A 249 4.49 -6.10 0.94
C ILE A 249 4.68 -4.58 0.76
N PRO A 250 5.93 -4.08 0.73
CA PRO A 250 6.22 -2.68 0.49
C PRO A 250 5.86 -2.28 -0.95
N THR A 251 5.53 -1.00 -1.14
CA THR A 251 5.65 -0.36 -2.44
C THR A 251 7.12 -0.20 -2.80
N ASP A 252 7.43 -0.09 -4.10
CA ASP A 252 8.82 0.09 -4.54
C ASP A 252 9.44 1.37 -3.92
N ALA A 253 8.64 2.43 -3.75
CA ALA A 253 9.08 3.67 -3.11
C ALA A 253 9.40 3.51 -1.61
N GLU A 254 8.63 2.71 -0.87
CA GLU A 254 8.95 2.38 0.53
C GLU A 254 10.23 1.54 0.60
N GLN A 255 10.40 0.58 -0.30
CA GLN A 255 11.58 -0.27 -0.35
C GLN A 255 12.85 0.55 -0.66
N GLU A 256 12.81 1.39 -1.70
CA GLU A 256 13.92 2.30 -2.05
C GLU A 256 14.31 3.22 -0.88
N ARG A 257 13.33 3.73 -0.13
CA ARG A 257 13.60 4.57 1.06
C ARG A 257 14.36 3.80 2.13
N VAL A 258 13.95 2.56 2.43
CA VAL A 258 14.62 1.70 3.41
C VAL A 258 16.03 1.35 2.95
N GLU A 259 16.21 0.99 1.68
CA GLU A 259 17.52 0.69 1.09
C GLU A 259 18.45 1.89 1.15
N LYS A 260 17.95 3.08 0.81
CA LYS A 260 18.72 4.33 0.89
C LYS A 260 19.12 4.66 2.32
N GLU A 261 18.22 4.51 3.28
CA GLU A 261 18.52 4.76 4.70
C GLU A 261 19.58 3.77 5.22
N LEU A 262 19.48 2.49 4.84
CA LEU A 262 20.46 1.48 5.20
C LEU A 262 21.83 1.78 4.59
N ALA A 263 21.88 2.14 3.30
CA ALA A 263 23.12 2.53 2.64
C ALA A 263 23.77 3.77 3.27
N GLN A 264 22.97 4.76 3.67
CA GLN A 264 23.46 5.94 4.39
C GLN A 264 24.04 5.59 5.76
N LYS A 265 23.37 4.70 6.52
CA LYS A 265 23.88 4.23 7.81
C LYS A 265 25.20 3.47 7.66
N GLN A 266 25.33 2.62 6.64
CA GLN A 266 26.57 1.89 6.36
C GLN A 266 27.72 2.83 6.00
N LEU A 267 27.47 3.83 5.14
CA LEU A 267 28.48 4.81 4.75
C LEU A 267 28.91 5.69 5.94
N GLU A 268 27.98 6.05 6.82
CA GLU A 268 28.30 6.78 8.04
C GLU A 268 29.16 5.92 9.00
N GLN A 269 28.82 4.64 9.18
CA GLN A 269 29.62 3.71 9.99
C GLN A 269 31.04 3.57 9.45
N GLU A 270 31.20 3.38 8.14
CA GLU A 270 32.51 3.27 7.50
C GLU A 270 33.31 4.57 7.64
N ARG A 271 32.66 5.73 7.54
CA ARG A 271 33.30 7.03 7.74
C ARG A 271 33.82 7.18 9.17
N VAL A 272 33.00 6.86 10.16
CA VAL A 272 33.37 6.93 11.58
C VAL A 272 34.53 5.97 11.89
N GLU A 273 34.49 4.76 11.33
CA GLU A 273 35.58 3.78 11.50
C GLU A 273 36.89 4.27 10.87
N LYS A 274 36.84 4.77 9.64
CA LYS A 274 38.02 5.38 8.98
C LYS A 274 38.58 6.55 9.77
N GLU A 275 37.73 7.42 10.31
CA GLU A 275 38.17 8.54 11.14
C GLU A 275 38.82 8.07 12.45
N LEU A 276 38.29 7.02 13.07
CA LEU A 276 38.86 6.43 14.28
C LEU A 276 40.24 5.82 14.01
N VAL A 277 40.37 5.03 12.92
CA VAL A 277 41.65 4.44 12.50
C VAL A 277 42.66 5.54 12.19
N GLN A 278 42.26 6.59 11.46
CA GLN A 278 43.13 7.71 11.15
C GLN A 278 43.61 8.44 12.42
N LYS A 279 42.72 8.69 13.39
CA LYS A 279 43.09 9.28 14.68
C LYS A 279 44.06 8.41 15.47
N GLN A 280 43.87 7.09 15.47
CA GLN A 280 44.79 6.16 16.13
C GLN A 280 46.16 6.17 15.48
N LEU A 281 46.20 6.14 14.14
CA LEU A 281 47.45 6.21 13.39
C LEU A 281 48.21 7.52 13.66
N GLU A 282 47.50 8.65 13.67
CA GLU A 282 48.10 9.94 14.01
C GLU A 282 48.62 10.00 15.45
N GLN A 283 47.90 9.41 16.41
CA GLN A 283 48.37 9.31 17.80
C GLN A 283 49.61 8.43 17.93
N GLU A 284 49.63 7.29 17.23
CA GLU A 284 50.78 6.39 17.22
C GLU A 284 52.00 7.07 16.59
N GLN A 285 51.83 7.74 15.45
CA GLN A 285 52.89 8.50 14.79
C GLN A 285 53.45 9.60 15.70
N LYS A 286 52.58 10.39 16.35
CA LYS A 286 53.02 11.41 17.32
C LYS A 286 53.80 10.80 18.48
N ARG A 287 53.37 9.64 18.98
CA ARG A 287 54.06 8.93 20.07
C ARG A 287 55.42 8.40 19.63
N ALA A 288 55.50 7.82 18.43
CA ALA A 288 56.74 7.33 17.84
C ALA A 288 57.74 8.48 17.61
N GLU A 289 57.28 9.63 17.11
CA GLU A 289 58.12 10.82 16.90
C GLU A 289 58.63 11.38 18.24
N GLN A 290 57.78 11.51 19.26
CA GLN A 290 58.19 11.93 20.60
C GLN A 290 59.19 10.97 21.22
N GLY A 291 58.95 9.65 21.12
CA GLY A 291 59.88 8.62 21.58
C GLY A 291 61.24 8.72 20.89
N ARG A 292 61.26 8.89 19.56
CA ARG A 292 62.51 9.08 18.81
C ARG A 292 63.26 10.34 19.24
N LYS A 293 62.57 11.47 19.43
CA LYS A 293 63.18 12.71 19.96
C LYS A 293 63.79 12.52 21.35
N GLN A 294 63.12 11.80 22.25
CA GLN A 294 63.66 11.50 23.58
C GLN A 294 64.93 10.63 23.52
N VAL A 295 64.94 9.58 22.70
CA VAL A 295 66.12 8.72 22.52
C VAL A 295 67.30 9.50 21.97
N LEU A 296 67.09 10.38 20.98
CA LEU A 296 68.14 11.25 20.44
C LEU A 296 68.68 12.23 21.49
N GLN A 297 67.81 12.82 22.33
CA GLN A 297 68.25 13.69 23.42
C GLN A 297 69.07 12.94 24.48
N ILE A 298 68.65 11.72 24.84
CA ILE A 298 69.41 10.86 25.76
C ILE A 298 70.79 10.54 25.19
N ALA A 299 70.87 10.17 23.90
CA ALA A 299 72.13 9.90 23.22
C ALA A 299 73.08 11.12 23.26
N SER A 300 72.57 12.32 22.97
CA SER A 300 73.34 13.58 23.03
C SER A 300 73.86 13.87 24.45
N ASN A 301 73.02 13.66 25.47
CA ASN A 301 73.43 13.84 26.87
C ASN A 301 74.52 12.84 27.30
N LEU A 302 74.45 11.59 26.83
CA LEU A 302 75.46 10.55 27.12
C LEU A 302 76.80 10.83 26.42
N LEU A 303 76.79 11.33 25.18
CA LEU A 303 78.02 11.77 24.50
C LEU A 303 78.67 12.93 25.27
N SER A 304 77.87 13.89 25.73
CA SER A 304 78.34 15.05 26.50
C SER A 304 78.92 14.67 27.87
N SER A 305 78.53 13.53 28.44
CA SER A 305 79.10 13.01 29.70
C SER A 305 80.38 12.20 29.51
N GLY A 306 80.90 12.12 28.28
CA GLY A 306 82.18 11.48 27.95
C GLY A 306 82.07 10.01 27.51
N MET A 307 80.87 9.52 27.23
CA MET A 307 80.65 8.16 26.72
C MET A 307 81.00 8.06 25.23
N SER A 308 81.67 6.99 24.78
CA SER A 308 82.06 6.82 23.37
C SER A 308 80.88 6.46 22.46
N ILE A 309 81.01 6.71 21.14
CA ILE A 309 79.97 6.43 20.14
C ILE A 309 79.47 4.97 20.22
N ALA A 310 80.39 4.00 20.32
CA ALA A 310 80.05 2.58 20.43
C ALA A 310 79.24 2.26 21.71
N GLN A 311 79.59 2.89 22.84
CA GLN A 311 78.87 2.70 24.11
C GLN A 311 77.46 3.32 24.06
N VAL A 312 77.31 4.51 23.48
CA VAL A 312 76.00 5.17 23.32
C VAL A 312 75.10 4.41 22.35
N SER A 313 75.65 3.90 21.25
CA SER A 313 74.95 3.01 20.31
C SER A 313 74.42 1.76 21.01
N GLN A 314 75.26 1.11 21.84
CA GLN A 314 74.88 -0.09 22.58
C GLN A 314 73.75 0.16 23.60
N VAL A 315 73.73 1.32 24.26
CA VAL A 315 72.74 1.65 25.31
C VAL A 315 71.41 2.14 24.72
N THR A 316 71.45 2.91 23.64
CA THR A 316 70.25 3.55 23.06
C THR A 316 69.62 2.75 21.92
N GLY A 317 70.34 1.76 21.37
CA GLY A 317 69.91 0.98 20.21
C GLY A 317 69.98 1.74 18.88
N LEU A 318 70.49 2.98 18.87
CA LEU A 318 70.78 3.74 17.65
C LEU A 318 72.01 3.17 16.94
N SER A 319 72.05 3.25 15.60
CA SER A 319 73.26 2.90 14.85
C SER A 319 74.41 3.86 15.18
N GLU A 320 75.66 3.39 15.14
CA GLU A 320 76.83 4.25 15.36
C GLU A 320 76.86 5.45 14.40
N THR A 321 76.38 5.25 13.16
CA THR A 321 76.21 6.34 12.17
C THR A 321 75.20 7.39 12.61
N GLU A 322 74.06 7.00 13.19
CA GLU A 322 73.07 7.94 13.72
C GLU A 322 73.63 8.68 14.93
N VAL A 323 74.34 8.00 15.82
CA VAL A 323 74.97 8.62 17.00
C VAL A 323 76.06 9.62 16.58
N GLN A 324 76.83 9.30 15.53
CA GLN A 324 77.89 10.17 15.02
C GLN A 324 77.35 11.47 14.38
N THR A 325 76.11 11.46 13.86
CA THR A 325 75.46 12.69 13.37
C THR A 325 74.99 13.66 14.47
N LEU A 326 75.08 13.26 15.75
CA LEU A 326 74.70 14.10 16.89
C LEU A 326 75.89 14.88 17.51
N LEU A 327 77.10 14.67 17.01
CA LEU A 327 78.32 15.43 17.34
C LEU A 327 78.41 16.68 16.46
#